data_AF-A0A1I5JV54-F1
#
_entry.id   AF-A0A1I5JV54-F1
#
_cell.length_a   1.000
_cell.length_b   1.000
_cell.length_c   1.000
_cell.angle_alpha   90.00
_cell.angle_beta   90.00
_cell.angle_gamma   90.00
#
_symmetry.space_group_name_H-M   'P 1'
#
loop_
_entity.id
_entity.type
_entity.pdbx_description
1 polymer ?
#
loop_
_entity_poly.entity_id
_entity_poly.type
_entity_poly.pdbx_seq_one_letter_code
_entity_poly.pdbx_strand_id
1 'polypeptide(L)'
;MLSMINKFKNNAEARESKDEALIGEMVFTMAHLGCPVIGIKSGGDLQYVRFKPVGDPVLYSFTIVLDRKTGDSALQQAVLGSKATLTFVAEVKNHIADPDDLVAMFRTDMANMLRSPWFGDIKLDHQLNSVTATKKQLIDIDDYADADGADRDRLRQLLQGTMQELREKVGPYKK
;
A
#
# COMPACT_ATOMS: atom_id res chain seq x y z
N MET A 1 -33.79 16.72 -12.45
CA MET A 1 -33.31 15.49 -11.77
C MET A 1 -32.47 14.59 -12.68
N LEU A 2 -32.90 14.32 -13.93
CA LEU A 2 -32.11 13.54 -14.90
C LEU A 2 -30.70 14.10 -15.19
N SER A 3 -30.52 15.43 -15.22
CA SER A 3 -29.19 16.03 -15.44
C SER A 3 -28.25 15.95 -14.23
N MET A 4 -28.76 15.79 -13.01
CA MET A 4 -27.92 15.55 -11.83
C MET A 4 -27.43 14.11 -11.81
N ILE A 5 -28.30 13.14 -12.10
CA ILE A 5 -27.94 11.70 -12.14
C ILE A 5 -26.84 11.44 -13.17
N ASN A 6 -26.91 12.05 -14.36
CA ASN A 6 -25.84 11.93 -15.37
C ASN A 6 -24.53 12.59 -14.92
N LYS A 7 -24.56 13.71 -14.19
CA LYS A 7 -23.35 14.33 -13.63
C LYS A 7 -22.70 13.46 -12.55
N PHE A 8 -23.48 12.80 -11.70
CA PHE A 8 -22.97 11.89 -10.68
C PHE A 8 -22.33 10.64 -11.29
N LYS A 9 -22.95 10.07 -12.33
CA LYS A 9 -22.41 8.90 -13.04
C LYS A 9 -21.07 9.21 -13.72
N ASN A 10 -20.98 10.34 -14.43
CA ASN A 10 -19.73 10.76 -15.07
C ASN A 10 -18.61 11.07 -14.06
N ASN A 11 -18.95 11.65 -12.91
CA ASN A 11 -17.97 11.91 -11.85
C ASN A 11 -17.45 10.60 -11.21
N ALA A 12 -18.29 9.58 -11.09
CA ALA A 12 -17.87 8.27 -10.58
C ALA A 12 -16.95 7.56 -11.59
N GLU A 13 -17.30 7.54 -12.87
CA GLU A 13 -16.46 6.94 -13.94
C GLU A 13 -15.12 7.66 -14.09
N ALA A 14 -15.09 9.00 -14.02
CA ALA A 14 -13.85 9.77 -14.06
C ALA A 14 -12.94 9.50 -12.85
N ARG A 15 -13.52 9.18 -11.69
CA ARG A 15 -12.78 8.85 -10.46
C ARG A 15 -12.15 7.47 -10.53
N GLU A 16 -12.89 6.49 -11.03
CA GLU A 16 -12.38 5.12 -11.26
C GLU A 16 -11.24 5.14 -12.26
N SER A 17 -11.37 5.91 -13.35
CA SER A 17 -10.31 6.09 -14.34
C SER A 17 -9.03 6.69 -13.76
N LYS A 18 -9.12 7.65 -12.81
CA LYS A 18 -7.94 8.18 -12.11
C LYS A 18 -7.26 7.14 -11.22
N ASP A 19 -8.02 6.26 -10.58
CA ASP A 19 -7.46 5.22 -9.72
C ASP A 19 -6.72 4.17 -10.55
N GLU A 20 -7.30 3.78 -11.69
CA GLU A 20 -6.65 2.91 -12.65
C GLU A 20 -5.37 3.53 -13.21
N ALA A 21 -5.39 4.83 -13.54
CA ALA A 21 -4.22 5.55 -14.02
C ALA A 21 -3.09 5.55 -12.97
N LEU A 22 -3.42 5.90 -11.70
CA LEU A 22 -2.46 5.89 -10.60
C LEU A 22 -1.86 4.49 -10.38
N ILE A 23 -2.70 3.45 -10.42
CA ILE A 23 -2.26 2.07 -10.25
C ILE A 23 -1.38 1.62 -11.42
N GLY A 24 -1.72 2.03 -12.65
CA GLY A 24 -0.88 1.82 -13.83
C GLY A 24 0.52 2.44 -13.66
N GLU A 25 0.59 3.68 -13.17
CA GLU A 25 1.86 4.37 -12.90
C GLU A 25 2.64 3.72 -11.75
N MET A 26 1.97 3.24 -10.71
CA MET A 26 2.61 2.45 -9.65
C MET A 26 3.22 1.16 -10.20
N VAL A 27 2.47 0.44 -11.03
CA VAL A 27 2.95 -0.80 -11.67
C VAL A 27 4.16 -0.52 -12.55
N PHE A 28 4.09 0.52 -13.38
CA PHE A 28 5.19 0.95 -14.23
C PHE A 28 6.44 1.30 -13.41
N THR A 29 6.28 2.09 -12.36
CA THR A 29 7.38 2.55 -11.49
C THR A 29 8.01 1.38 -10.74
N MET A 30 7.21 0.49 -10.16
CA MET A 30 7.72 -0.70 -9.45
C MET A 30 8.43 -1.67 -10.39
N ALA A 31 7.95 -1.83 -11.63
CA ALA A 31 8.64 -2.62 -12.64
C ALA A 31 10.03 -2.05 -12.96
N HIS A 32 10.18 -0.72 -13.06
CA HIS A 32 11.48 -0.05 -13.22
C HIS A 32 12.41 -0.22 -12.02
N LEU A 33 11.84 -0.40 -10.81
CA LEU A 33 12.59 -0.72 -9.60
C LEU A 33 12.95 -2.22 -9.49
N GLY A 34 12.71 -3.03 -10.52
CA GLY A 34 13.01 -4.47 -10.50
C GLY A 34 12.02 -5.30 -9.69
N CYS A 35 10.82 -4.77 -9.45
CA CYS A 35 9.76 -5.42 -8.70
C CYS A 35 8.55 -5.73 -9.63
N PRO A 36 8.58 -6.83 -10.41
CA PRO A 36 7.46 -7.23 -11.26
C PRO A 36 6.18 -7.52 -10.46
N VAL A 37 5.03 -7.28 -11.10
CA VAL A 37 3.71 -7.61 -10.55
C VAL A 37 3.50 -9.12 -10.56
N ILE A 38 2.97 -9.66 -9.45
CA ILE A 38 2.62 -11.07 -9.29
C ILE A 38 1.14 -11.29 -8.94
N GLY A 39 0.37 -10.23 -8.74
CA GLY A 39 -1.07 -10.34 -8.55
C GLY A 39 -1.77 -9.00 -8.46
N ILE A 40 -2.97 -8.92 -9.03
CA ILE A 40 -3.85 -7.76 -8.98
C ILE A 40 -5.24 -8.25 -8.54
N LYS A 41 -5.88 -7.53 -7.62
CA LYS A 41 -7.29 -7.71 -7.29
C LYS A 41 -7.95 -6.34 -7.21
N SER A 42 -9.13 -6.19 -7.81
CA SER A 42 -9.90 -4.95 -7.77
C SER A 42 -11.35 -5.26 -7.36
N GLY A 43 -11.93 -4.44 -6.49
CA GLY A 43 -13.34 -4.49 -6.14
C GLY A 43 -13.74 -3.40 -5.14
N GLY A 44 -14.88 -2.75 -5.38
CA GLY A 44 -15.55 -1.85 -4.43
C GLY A 44 -14.64 -0.80 -3.77
N ASP A 45 -14.03 0.09 -4.56
CA ASP A 45 -13.10 1.16 -4.14
C ASP A 45 -11.76 0.69 -3.54
N LEU A 46 -11.51 -0.63 -3.54
CA LEU A 46 -10.26 -1.25 -3.10
C LEU A 46 -9.51 -1.83 -4.30
N GLN A 47 -8.30 -1.34 -4.51
CA GLN A 47 -7.36 -1.91 -5.48
C GLN A 47 -6.14 -2.48 -4.77
N TYR A 48 -5.81 -3.71 -5.11
CA TYR A 48 -4.74 -4.49 -4.50
C TYR A 48 -3.73 -4.88 -5.58
N VAL A 49 -2.47 -4.52 -5.38
CA VAL A 49 -1.38 -4.91 -6.28
C VAL A 49 -0.24 -5.50 -5.47
N ARG A 50 0.20 -6.69 -5.87
CA ARG A 50 1.32 -7.39 -5.25
C ARG A 50 2.49 -7.47 -6.21
N PHE A 51 3.66 -7.16 -5.71
CA PHE A 51 4.94 -7.13 -6.40
C PHE A 51 5.92 -8.13 -5.78
N LYS A 52 6.85 -8.61 -6.62
CA LYS A 52 7.95 -9.49 -6.21
C LYS A 52 9.29 -8.75 -6.39
N PRO A 53 9.96 -8.31 -5.32
CA PRO A 53 11.31 -7.76 -5.42
C PRO A 53 12.30 -8.89 -5.79
N VAL A 54 12.67 -9.00 -7.07
CA VAL A 54 13.48 -10.15 -7.55
C VAL A 54 14.94 -10.06 -7.08
N GLY A 55 15.47 -8.86 -6.95
CA GLY A 55 16.86 -8.61 -6.51
C GLY A 55 17.04 -8.37 -5.01
N ASP A 56 15.99 -8.41 -4.20
CA ASP A 56 16.08 -8.13 -2.77
C ASP A 56 16.27 -9.43 -1.96
N PRO A 57 17.39 -9.60 -1.22
CA PRO A 57 17.60 -10.78 -0.39
C PRO A 57 16.69 -10.85 0.84
N VAL A 58 16.08 -9.73 1.24
CA VAL A 58 15.26 -9.63 2.45
C VAL A 58 13.78 -9.80 2.09
N LEU A 59 13.27 -8.96 1.19
CA LEU A 59 11.84 -8.90 0.90
C LEU A 59 11.38 -10.07 0.04
N TYR A 60 10.41 -10.82 0.54
CA TYR A 60 9.73 -11.83 -0.25
C TYR A 60 8.65 -11.23 -1.15
N SER A 61 7.79 -10.35 -0.63
CA SER A 61 6.76 -9.68 -1.41
C SER A 61 6.53 -8.26 -0.92
N PHE A 62 6.05 -7.40 -1.82
CA PHE A 62 5.64 -6.04 -1.49
C PHE A 62 4.25 -5.82 -2.06
N THR A 63 3.32 -5.41 -1.22
CA THR A 63 1.92 -5.21 -1.58
C THR A 63 1.54 -3.75 -1.38
N ILE A 64 0.84 -3.18 -2.35
CA ILE A 64 0.22 -1.86 -2.27
C ILE A 64 -1.29 -2.06 -2.33
N VAL A 65 -2.00 -1.45 -1.39
CA VAL A 65 -3.47 -1.41 -1.38
C VAL A 65 -3.89 0.05 -1.43
N LEU A 66 -4.65 0.41 -2.46
CA LEU A 66 -5.31 1.69 -2.58
C LEU A 66 -6.74 1.54 -2.05
N ASP A 67 -7.04 2.28 -0.99
CA ASP A 67 -8.37 2.36 -0.37
C ASP A 67 -8.79 3.83 -0.37
N ARG A 68 -9.72 4.17 -1.27
CA ARG A 68 -10.32 5.51 -1.29
C ARG A 68 -11.51 5.48 -0.32
N LYS A 69 -11.30 5.98 0.91
CA LYS A 69 -12.37 6.14 1.91
C LYS A 69 -13.44 7.10 1.39
N THR A 70 -14.44 6.55 0.73
CA THR A 70 -15.66 7.25 0.33
C THR A 70 -16.47 7.52 1.60
N GLY A 71 -16.47 8.76 2.08
CA GLY A 71 -17.37 9.16 3.16
C GLY A 71 -18.83 8.97 2.70
N ASP A 72 -19.67 8.39 3.56
CA ASP A 72 -21.09 8.05 3.32
C ASP A 72 -22.00 9.25 2.97
N SER A 73 -21.46 10.46 2.84
CA SER A 73 -22.21 11.68 2.60
C SER A 73 -21.68 12.47 1.40
N ALA A 74 -22.61 12.96 0.57
CA ALA A 74 -22.32 13.74 -0.65
C ALA A 74 -21.47 15.01 -0.40
N LEU A 75 -21.49 15.54 0.83
CA LEU A 75 -20.67 16.67 1.27
C LEU A 75 -19.21 16.27 1.58
N GLN A 76 -19.00 15.09 2.17
CA GLN A 76 -17.65 14.56 2.40
C GLN A 76 -17.00 14.11 1.08
N GLN A 77 -17.78 13.55 0.14
CA GLN A 77 -17.29 13.17 -1.20
C GLN A 77 -16.75 14.32 -2.06
N ALA A 78 -17.15 15.57 -1.79
CA ALA A 78 -16.68 16.75 -2.53
C ALA A 78 -15.35 17.30 -2.00
N VAL A 79 -15.06 17.09 -0.71
CA VAL A 79 -13.85 17.60 -0.03
C VAL A 79 -12.78 16.52 0.15
N LEU A 80 -13.18 15.26 0.28
CA LEU A 80 -12.30 14.09 0.40
C LEU A 80 -12.13 13.33 -0.93
N GLY A 81 -12.73 13.80 -2.02
CA GLY A 81 -12.85 13.06 -3.28
C GLY A 81 -11.52 12.67 -3.94
N SER A 82 -10.43 13.39 -3.65
CA SER A 82 -9.10 13.11 -4.17
C SER A 82 -8.19 12.38 -3.16
N LYS A 83 -8.60 12.29 -1.88
CA LYS A 83 -7.79 11.68 -0.82
C LYS A 83 -7.98 10.17 -0.80
N ALA A 84 -6.88 9.43 -0.85
CA ALA A 84 -6.87 7.99 -0.72
C ALA A 84 -5.88 7.51 0.32
N THR A 85 -6.15 6.36 0.91
CA THR A 85 -5.25 5.69 1.83
C THR A 85 -4.47 4.63 1.07
N LEU A 86 -3.16 4.80 1.01
CA LEU A 86 -2.25 3.75 0.59
C LEU A 86 -1.84 2.92 1.81
N THR A 87 -2.05 1.61 1.71
CA THR A 87 -1.51 0.64 2.66
C THR A 87 -0.41 -0.16 1.97
N PHE A 88 0.80 -0.08 2.51
CA PHE A 88 1.96 -0.83 2.07
C PHE A 88 2.18 -2.00 3.00
N VAL A 89 2.38 -3.19 2.44
CA VAL A 89 2.69 -4.40 3.20
C VAL A 89 3.94 -5.04 2.62
N ALA A 90 5.01 -5.07 3.40
CA ALA A 90 6.23 -5.80 3.07
C ALA A 90 6.22 -7.14 3.80
N GLU A 91 6.50 -8.24 3.09
CA GLU A 91 6.53 -9.60 3.63
C GLU A 91 7.94 -10.17 3.53
N VAL A 92 8.41 -10.77 4.60
CA VAL A 92 9.59 -11.64 4.64
C VAL A 92 9.12 -13.06 4.91
N LYS A 93 9.66 -14.04 4.18
CA LYS A 93 9.44 -15.46 4.46
C LYS A 93 10.68 -16.09 5.09
N ASN A 94 10.44 -16.84 6.16
CA ASN A 94 11.45 -17.64 6.87
C ASN A 94 11.10 -19.12 6.75
N HIS A 95 12.12 -19.96 6.59
CA HIS A 95 11.96 -21.39 6.48
C HIS A 95 12.13 -22.00 7.89
N ILE A 96 11.00 -22.28 8.56
CA ILE A 96 10.91 -22.97 9.87
C ILE A 96 11.46 -22.13 11.04
N ALA A 97 10.57 -21.67 11.93
CA ALA A 97 10.93 -21.01 13.18
C ALA A 97 11.16 -22.05 14.28
N ASP A 98 12.32 -22.02 14.93
CA ASP A 98 12.59 -22.81 16.13
C ASP A 98 11.66 -22.36 17.28
N PRO A 99 11.30 -23.26 18.22
CA PRO A 99 10.33 -22.95 19.28
C PRO A 99 10.74 -21.77 20.19
N ASP A 100 12.03 -21.51 20.35
CA ASP A 100 12.54 -20.36 21.12
C ASP A 100 12.32 -19.02 20.39
N ASP A 101 12.33 -19.02 19.06
CA ASP A 101 12.02 -17.83 18.27
C ASP A 101 10.57 -17.41 18.44
N LEU A 102 9.65 -18.37 18.54
CA LEU A 102 8.21 -18.11 18.72
C LEU A 102 7.95 -17.28 19.98
N VAL A 103 8.72 -17.50 21.06
CA VAL A 103 8.56 -16.77 22.33
C VAL A 103 9.08 -15.33 22.23
N ALA A 104 10.21 -15.11 21.55
CA ALA A 104 10.72 -13.77 21.26
C ALA A 104 9.80 -13.00 20.30
N MET A 105 9.20 -13.71 19.34
CA MET A 105 8.18 -13.21 18.42
C MET A 105 6.94 -12.70 19.16
N PHE A 106 6.40 -13.53 20.06
CA PHE A 106 5.18 -13.22 20.81
C PHE A 106 5.37 -12.00 21.72
N ARG A 107 6.55 -11.85 22.34
CA ARG A 107 6.89 -10.66 23.15
C ARG A 107 6.95 -9.39 22.30
N THR A 108 7.49 -9.47 21.10
CA THR A 108 7.59 -8.33 20.17
C THR A 108 6.22 -7.93 19.63
N ASP A 109 5.36 -8.91 19.30
CA ASP A 109 3.99 -8.68 18.87
C ASP A 109 3.12 -8.08 19.99
N MET A 110 3.27 -8.53 21.24
CA MET A 110 2.58 -7.92 22.37
C MET A 110 3.00 -6.46 22.61
N ALA A 111 4.29 -6.14 22.42
CA ALA A 111 4.78 -4.76 22.54
C ALA A 111 4.25 -3.86 21.40
N ASN A 112 4.10 -4.40 20.20
CA ASN A 112 3.52 -3.68 19.06
C ASN A 112 1.99 -3.57 19.14
N MET A 113 1.30 -4.56 19.71
CA MET A 113 -0.16 -4.53 19.92
C MET A 113 -0.60 -3.46 20.93
N LEU A 114 0.30 -3.08 21.85
CA LEU A 114 0.10 -1.99 22.81
C LEU A 114 0.41 -0.59 22.25
N ARG A 115 1.04 -0.48 21.06
CA ARG A 115 1.18 0.81 20.36
C ARG A 115 -0.11 1.10 19.58
N SER A 116 -0.79 2.17 19.99
CA SER A 116 -2.02 2.65 19.34
C SER A 116 -1.77 2.99 17.86
N PRO A 117 -2.67 2.64 16.93
CA PRO A 117 -2.45 2.78 15.50
C PRO A 117 -2.64 4.23 15.06
N TRP A 118 -1.59 5.02 15.18
CA TRP A 118 -1.56 6.37 14.63
C TRP A 118 -1.02 6.33 13.20
N PHE A 119 -1.57 7.16 12.32
CA PHE A 119 -1.17 7.28 10.93
C PHE A 119 0.35 7.51 10.81
N GLY A 120 1.04 6.69 10.00
CA GLY A 120 2.48 6.78 9.77
C GLY A 120 3.34 5.77 10.53
N ASP A 121 2.81 5.13 11.58
CA ASP A 121 3.56 4.09 12.32
C ASP A 121 3.57 2.75 11.56
N ILE A 122 4.70 2.02 11.66
CA ILE A 122 4.87 0.71 11.01
C ILE A 122 4.43 -0.38 11.98
N LYS A 123 3.41 -1.14 11.59
CA LYS A 123 2.96 -2.32 12.33
C LYS A 123 3.72 -3.55 11.87
N LEU A 124 4.34 -4.27 12.79
CA LEU A 124 4.90 -5.59 12.54
C LEU A 124 3.91 -6.65 13.01
N ASP A 125 3.62 -7.60 12.14
CA ASP A 125 2.81 -8.78 12.42
C ASP A 125 3.65 -10.01 12.09
N HIS A 126 3.75 -10.96 13.01
CA HIS A 126 4.47 -12.19 12.78
C HIS A 126 3.50 -13.36 12.59
N GLN A 127 3.80 -14.19 11.59
CA GLN A 127 3.14 -15.44 11.28
C GLN A 127 4.18 -16.56 11.33
N LEU A 128 3.72 -17.81 11.46
CA LEU A 128 4.58 -18.99 11.63
C LEU A 128 5.76 -19.08 10.65
N ASN A 129 5.57 -18.65 9.39
CA ASN A 129 6.59 -18.72 8.34
C ASN A 129 6.88 -17.35 7.69
N SER A 130 6.30 -16.27 8.20
CA SER A 130 6.37 -14.97 7.55
C SER A 130 6.26 -13.81 8.54
N VAL A 131 7.02 -12.75 8.30
CA VAL A 131 6.91 -11.49 9.04
C VAL A 131 6.45 -10.43 8.08
N THR A 132 5.41 -9.69 8.45
CA THR A 132 4.86 -8.62 7.63
C THR A 132 4.96 -7.28 8.33
N ALA A 133 5.46 -6.27 7.63
CA ALA A 133 5.40 -4.87 8.06
C ALA A 133 4.34 -4.12 7.26
N THR A 134 3.42 -3.46 7.96
CA THR A 134 2.34 -2.69 7.35
C THR A 134 2.48 -1.21 7.68
N LYS A 135 2.44 -0.34 6.67
CA LYS A 135 2.40 1.11 6.82
C LYS A 135 1.18 1.68 6.09
N LYS A 136 0.50 2.63 6.71
CA LYS A 136 -0.63 3.35 6.11
C LYS A 136 -0.28 4.82 5.93
N GLN A 137 -0.50 5.34 4.74
CA GLN A 137 -0.28 6.74 4.38
C GLN A 137 -1.50 7.29 3.66
N LEU A 138 -1.83 8.54 3.94
CA LEU A 138 -2.88 9.26 3.23
C LEU A 138 -2.22 10.10 2.13
N ILE A 139 -2.68 9.92 0.90
CA ILE A 139 -2.19 10.63 -0.27
C ILE A 139 -3.33 11.40 -0.94
N ASP A 140 -2.96 12.42 -1.68
CA ASP A 140 -3.84 13.07 -2.64
C ASP A 140 -3.57 12.47 -4.02
N ILE A 141 -4.59 11.89 -4.66
CA ILE A 141 -4.43 11.20 -5.95
C ILE A 141 -4.06 12.18 -7.06
N ASP A 142 -4.53 13.43 -6.96
CA ASP A 142 -4.23 14.45 -7.94
C ASP A 142 -2.73 14.81 -7.98
N ASP A 143 -1.98 14.57 -6.89
CA ASP A 143 -0.52 14.80 -6.84
C ASP A 143 0.30 13.74 -7.62
N TYR A 144 -0.34 12.66 -8.07
CA TYR A 144 0.34 11.49 -8.66
C TYR A 144 -0.35 10.93 -9.91
N ALA A 145 -1.56 11.39 -10.24
CA ALA A 145 -2.35 10.88 -11.37
C ALA A 145 -2.08 11.62 -12.69
N ASP A 146 -1.46 12.79 -12.64
CA ASP A 146 -1.07 13.51 -13.84
C ASP A 146 0.22 12.91 -14.41
N ALA A 147 0.23 12.64 -15.71
CA ALA A 147 1.33 11.95 -16.40
C ALA A 147 2.58 12.84 -16.61
N ASP A 148 2.73 13.90 -15.83
CA ASP A 148 3.89 14.78 -15.86
C ASP A 148 5.10 14.09 -15.22
N GLY A 149 6.29 14.33 -15.78
CA GLY A 149 7.53 13.68 -15.32
C GLY A 149 7.83 13.94 -13.84
N ALA A 150 7.44 15.11 -13.32
CA ALA A 150 7.65 15.47 -11.92
C ALA A 150 6.80 14.62 -10.95
N ASP A 151 5.58 14.28 -11.33
CA ASP A 151 4.66 13.52 -10.46
C ASP A 151 5.03 12.04 -10.44
N ARG A 152 5.53 11.51 -11.56
CA ARG A 152 6.16 10.18 -11.62
C ARG A 152 7.39 10.08 -10.72
N ASP A 153 8.24 11.09 -10.70
CA ASP A 153 9.43 11.10 -9.83
C ASP A 153 9.03 11.15 -8.34
N ARG A 154 7.99 11.92 -7.98
CA ARG A 154 7.45 11.93 -6.62
C ARG A 154 6.87 10.57 -6.23
N LEU A 155 6.10 9.94 -7.11
CA LEU A 155 5.56 8.61 -6.87
C LEU A 155 6.69 7.60 -6.66
N ARG A 156 7.72 7.64 -7.51
CA ARG A 156 8.91 6.80 -7.37
C ARG A 156 9.60 7.00 -6.04
N GLN A 157 9.83 8.23 -5.62
CA GLN A 157 10.44 8.53 -4.32
C GLN A 157 9.60 8.00 -3.16
N LEU A 158 8.28 8.17 -3.22
CA LEU A 158 7.34 7.66 -2.22
C LEU A 158 7.41 6.13 -2.12
N LEU A 159 7.31 5.43 -3.25
CA LEU A 159 7.32 3.97 -3.31
C LEU A 159 8.65 3.39 -2.86
N GLN A 160 9.76 3.92 -3.37
CA GLN A 160 11.10 3.45 -3.02
C GLN A 160 11.43 3.75 -1.55
N GLY A 161 11.12 4.96 -1.07
CA GLY A 161 11.35 5.34 0.32
C GLY A 161 10.55 4.48 1.29
N THR A 162 9.26 4.27 1.00
CA THR A 162 8.39 3.43 1.84
C THR A 162 8.81 1.96 1.83
N MET A 163 9.21 1.44 0.66
CA MET A 163 9.73 0.08 0.55
C MET A 163 11.02 -0.11 1.36
N GLN A 164 11.96 0.83 1.28
CA GLN A 164 13.22 0.78 2.02
C GLN A 164 12.99 0.89 3.54
N GLU A 165 12.09 1.76 3.98
CA GLU A 165 11.75 1.90 5.40
C GLU A 165 11.11 0.61 5.96
N LEU A 166 10.18 0.02 5.21
CA LEU A 166 9.58 -1.26 5.58
C LEU A 166 10.62 -2.39 5.58
N ARG A 167 11.51 -2.41 4.58
CA ARG A 167 12.63 -3.35 4.47
C ARG A 167 13.55 -3.29 5.69
N GLU A 168 13.91 -2.09 6.15
CA GLU A 168 14.76 -1.91 7.33
C GLU A 168 14.10 -2.44 8.60
N LYS A 169 12.76 -2.36 8.69
CA LYS A 169 12.02 -2.90 9.84
C LYS A 169 11.88 -4.41 9.81
N VAL A 170 11.71 -5.02 8.63
CA VAL A 170 11.60 -6.49 8.52
C VAL A 170 12.95 -7.19 8.41
N GLY A 171 14.01 -6.47 8.01
CA GLY A 171 15.37 -6.98 7.79
C GLY A 171 15.94 -7.80 8.95
N PRO A 172 15.85 -7.34 10.22
CA PRO A 172 16.35 -8.10 11.37
C PRO A 172 15.69 -9.46 11.58
N TYR A 173 14.51 -9.68 10.98
CA TYR A 173 13.74 -10.92 11.12
C TYR A 173 13.98 -11.89 9.98
N LYS A 174 14.80 -11.54 8.97
CA LYS A 174 15.16 -12.46 7.89
C LYS A 174 16.14 -13.51 8.43
N LYS A 175 15.74 -14.78 8.36
CA LYS A 175 16.59 -15.94 8.64
C LYS A 175 16.94 -16.69 7.36
#